data_AF-A0A2H0J229-F1
#
_entry.id   AF-A0A2H0J229-F1
#
_cell.length_a   1.000
_cell.length_b   1.000
_cell.length_c   1.000
_cell.angle_alpha   90.00
_cell.angle_beta   90.00
_cell.angle_gamma   90.00
#
_symmetry.space_group_name_H-M   'P 1'
#
loop_
_entity.id
_entity.type
_entity.pdbx_description
1 polymer ?
#
loop_
_entity_poly.entity_id
_entity_poly.type
_entity_poly.pdbx_seq_one_letter_code
_entity_poly.pdbx_strand_id
1 'polypeptide(L)'
;MTLQATDDQARQRALVQLVCDVLPVWQRHLASSRSQSEAAVNQMVVAFGEIVPRLPNQNAAQRPAPDVSDAVERMYQGFQYEDRISQVVALLQQDMQRLLQALSESDTSLDAAQWLARLESGYVMEEQRQQHHAGDQAKPATDNDETTFF
;
A
#
# COMPACT_ATOMS: atom_id res chain seq x y z
N MET A 1 -2.65 -13.61 46.53
CA MET A 1 -1.34 -13.55 45.85
C MET A 1 -1.27 -14.42 44.60
N THR A 2 -2.01 -15.54 44.51
CA THR A 2 -2.04 -16.45 43.33
C THR A 2 -2.86 -15.95 42.13
N LEU A 3 -3.94 -15.18 42.35
CA LEU A 3 -4.79 -14.64 41.28
C LEU A 3 -4.06 -13.62 40.39
N GLN A 4 -3.24 -12.74 40.98
CA GLN A 4 -2.56 -11.66 40.28
C GLN A 4 -1.38 -12.15 39.41
N ALA A 5 -0.70 -13.23 39.82
CA ALA A 5 0.36 -13.85 39.03
C ALA A 5 -0.16 -14.62 37.81
N THR A 6 -1.39 -15.16 37.89
CA THR A 6 -2.02 -15.90 36.79
C THR A 6 -2.52 -14.95 35.69
N ASP A 7 -3.02 -13.79 36.10
CA ASP A 7 -3.50 -12.71 35.20
C ASP A 7 -2.35 -12.09 34.40
N ASP A 8 -1.22 -11.81 35.06
CA ASP A 8 -0.02 -11.27 34.42
C ASP A 8 0.59 -12.26 33.40
N GLN A 9 0.59 -13.56 33.72
CA GLN A 9 1.06 -14.61 32.80
C GLN A 9 0.11 -14.81 31.60
N ALA A 10 -1.20 -14.69 31.79
CA ALA A 10 -2.18 -14.75 30.70
C ALA A 10 -2.02 -13.57 29.74
N ARG A 11 -1.84 -12.35 30.29
CA ARG A 11 -1.55 -11.14 29.51
C ARG A 11 -0.24 -11.27 28.72
N GLN A 12 0.82 -11.74 29.36
CA GLN A 12 2.12 -11.89 28.69
C GLN A 12 2.06 -12.87 27.52
N ARG A 13 1.28 -13.95 27.64
CA ARG A 13 0.99 -14.88 26.53
C ARG A 13 0.19 -14.20 25.41
N ALA A 14 -0.83 -13.41 25.75
CA ALA A 14 -1.62 -12.68 24.76
C ALA A 14 -0.78 -11.66 23.98
N LEU A 15 0.12 -10.95 24.65
CA LEU A 15 1.05 -10.01 24.01
C LEU A 15 2.03 -10.71 23.07
N VAL A 16 2.64 -11.82 23.51
CA VAL A 16 3.53 -12.62 22.65
C VAL A 16 2.78 -13.14 21.43
N GLN A 17 1.55 -13.64 21.63
CA GLN A 17 0.71 -14.12 20.53
C GLN A 17 0.40 -13.00 19.53
N LEU A 18 -0.01 -11.82 20.02
CA LEU A 18 -0.27 -10.66 19.16
C LEU A 18 0.97 -10.28 18.33
N VAL A 19 2.16 -10.23 18.96
CA VAL A 19 3.41 -9.94 18.25
C VAL A 19 3.68 -11.00 17.18
N CYS A 20 3.52 -12.28 17.51
CA CYS A 20 3.69 -13.38 16.56
C CYS A 20 2.72 -13.31 15.37
N ASP A 21 1.51 -12.78 15.58
CA ASP A 21 0.49 -12.68 14.54
C ASP A 21 0.66 -11.41 13.67
N VAL A 22 1.10 -10.30 14.26
CA VAL A 22 1.25 -9.00 13.56
C VAL A 22 2.56 -8.91 12.77
N LEU A 23 3.67 -9.45 13.30
CA LEU A 23 4.99 -9.36 12.66
C LEU A 23 5.03 -9.94 11.23
N PRO A 24 4.44 -11.11 10.93
CA PRO A 24 4.40 -11.65 9.57
C PRO A 24 3.59 -10.77 8.62
N VAL A 25 2.57 -10.08 9.11
CA VAL A 25 1.76 -9.17 8.30
C VAL A 25 2.56 -7.94 7.91
N TRP A 26 3.27 -7.31 8.88
CA TRP A 26 4.20 -6.22 8.60
C TRP A 26 5.30 -6.62 7.60
N GLN A 27 5.88 -7.81 7.76
CA GLN A 27 6.89 -8.33 6.83
C GLN A 27 6.33 -8.46 5.40
N ARG A 28 5.10 -8.99 5.25
CA ARG A 28 4.43 -9.13 3.96
C ARG A 28 4.18 -7.77 3.30
N HIS A 29 3.69 -6.78 4.06
CA HIS A 29 3.44 -5.44 3.51
C HIS A 29 4.72 -4.71 3.14
N LEU A 30 5.78 -4.81 3.95
CA LEU A 30 7.07 -4.22 3.63
C LEU A 30 7.71 -4.85 2.38
N ALA A 31 7.66 -6.19 2.27
CA ALA A 31 8.16 -6.91 1.10
C ALA A 31 7.37 -6.54 -0.17
N SER A 32 6.04 -6.46 -0.05
CA SER A 32 5.14 -6.02 -1.12
C SER A 32 5.48 -4.59 -1.57
N SER A 33 5.62 -3.65 -0.62
CA SER A 33 6.01 -2.26 -0.91
C SER A 33 7.36 -2.17 -1.62
N ARG A 34 8.36 -2.93 -1.16
CA ARG A 34 9.68 -3.00 -1.80
C ARG A 34 9.60 -3.51 -3.23
N SER A 35 8.94 -4.65 -3.46
CA SER A 35 8.80 -5.24 -4.80
C SER A 35 8.11 -4.27 -5.77
N GLN A 36 7.13 -3.51 -5.29
CA GLN A 36 6.41 -2.54 -6.11
C GLN A 36 7.23 -1.29 -6.38
N SER A 37 8.09 -0.88 -5.45
CA SER A 37 9.08 0.17 -5.68
C SER A 37 10.09 -0.24 -6.75
N GLU A 38 10.61 -1.47 -6.67
CA GLU A 38 11.53 -2.02 -7.67
C GLU A 38 10.87 -2.08 -9.06
N ALA A 39 9.60 -2.49 -9.13
CA ALA A 39 8.83 -2.51 -10.37
C ALA A 39 8.59 -1.11 -10.95
N ALA A 40 8.21 -0.14 -10.12
CA ALA A 40 7.97 1.25 -10.53
C ALA A 40 9.25 1.92 -11.07
N VAL A 41 10.38 1.73 -10.37
CA VAL A 41 11.69 2.22 -10.84
C VAL A 41 12.04 1.63 -12.21
N ASN A 42 11.80 0.33 -12.40
CA ASN A 42 12.05 -0.32 -13.69
C ASN A 42 11.13 0.23 -14.80
N GLN A 43 9.85 0.43 -14.52
CA GLN A 43 8.89 1.04 -15.46
C GLN A 43 9.31 2.47 -15.85
N MET A 44 9.78 3.25 -14.88
CA MET A 44 10.29 4.61 -15.11
C MET A 44 11.53 4.59 -16.01
N VAL A 45 12.49 3.68 -15.76
CA VAL A 45 13.69 3.51 -16.60
C VAL A 45 13.32 3.11 -18.03
N VAL A 46 12.37 2.17 -18.20
CA VAL A 46 11.87 1.77 -19.52
C VAL A 46 11.21 2.95 -20.23
N ALA A 47 10.32 3.70 -19.55
CA ALA A 47 9.67 4.88 -20.10
C ALA A 47 10.68 5.96 -20.53
N PHE A 48 11.72 6.21 -19.73
CA PHE A 48 12.82 7.11 -20.13
C PHE A 48 13.55 6.60 -21.38
N GLY A 49 13.84 5.29 -21.45
CA GLY A 49 14.48 4.67 -22.61
C GLY A 49 13.65 4.78 -23.89
N GLU A 50 12.32 4.83 -23.80
CA GLU A 50 11.41 5.01 -24.93
C GLU A 50 11.27 6.48 -25.36
N ILE A 51 11.31 7.42 -24.41
CA ILE A 51 11.15 8.85 -24.67
C ILE A 51 12.45 9.48 -25.21
N VAL A 52 13.61 9.14 -24.64
CA VAL A 52 14.91 9.77 -24.98
C VAL A 52 15.25 9.70 -26.48
N PRO A 53 15.09 8.56 -27.19
CA PRO A 53 15.34 8.47 -28.63
C PRO A 53 14.33 9.25 -29.49
N ARG A 54 13.20 9.67 -28.91
CA ARG A 54 12.09 10.35 -29.60
C ARG A 54 12.10 11.86 -29.37
N LEU A 55 12.96 12.35 -28.48
CA LEU A 55 13.31 13.77 -28.42
C LEU A 55 13.95 14.13 -29.77
N PRO A 56 13.29 14.97 -30.59
CA PRO A 56 13.66 15.10 -31.99
C PRO A 56 15.06 15.69 -32.15
N ASN A 57 15.91 14.99 -32.91
CA ASN A 57 16.77 15.71 -33.86
C ASN A 57 15.79 16.51 -34.73
N GLN A 58 15.91 17.84 -34.71
CA GLN A 58 14.92 18.85 -35.12
C GLN A 58 14.41 18.79 -36.58
N ASN A 59 14.60 17.70 -37.33
CA ASN A 59 14.43 17.63 -38.79
C ASN A 59 13.50 16.51 -39.31
N ALA A 60 12.83 15.70 -38.48
CA ALA A 60 11.93 14.66 -39.00
C ALA A 60 10.45 15.04 -38.82
N ALA A 61 9.91 15.64 -39.88
CA ALA A 61 8.49 15.94 -40.00
C ALA A 61 7.62 14.65 -40.02
N GLN A 62 6.45 14.76 -39.40
CA GLN A 62 5.23 13.97 -39.67
C GLN A 62 5.28 12.46 -39.40
N ARG A 63 5.06 12.06 -38.14
CA ARG A 63 4.22 10.91 -37.80
C ARG A 63 3.33 11.24 -36.59
N PRO A 64 2.08 10.75 -36.54
CA PRO A 64 1.26 10.87 -35.33
C PRO A 64 1.96 10.10 -34.21
N ALA A 65 2.05 10.71 -33.02
CA ALA A 65 2.73 10.13 -31.86
C ALA A 65 1.70 9.62 -30.82
N PRO A 66 1.03 8.47 -31.03
CA PRO A 66 0.18 7.85 -30.01
C PRO A 66 1.00 7.27 -28.84
N ASP A 67 2.30 7.04 -29.02
CA ASP A 67 3.13 6.25 -28.10
C ASP A 67 3.99 7.09 -27.13
N VAL A 68 3.92 8.43 -27.20
CA VAL A 68 4.52 9.32 -26.18
C VAL A 68 3.57 9.51 -24.99
N SER A 69 2.26 9.54 -25.24
CA SER A 69 1.24 9.63 -24.19
C SER A 69 1.33 8.43 -23.26
N ASP A 70 1.41 7.22 -23.83
CA ASP A 70 1.50 5.99 -23.05
C ASP A 70 2.79 5.91 -22.23
N ALA A 71 3.91 6.40 -22.77
CA ALA A 71 5.18 6.45 -22.03
C ALA A 71 5.14 7.46 -20.87
N VAL A 72 4.50 8.62 -21.06
CA VAL A 72 4.30 9.62 -20.00
C VAL A 72 3.33 9.10 -18.94
N GLU A 73 2.28 8.36 -19.32
CA GLU A 73 1.35 7.73 -18.39
C GLU A 73 2.04 6.65 -17.53
N ARG A 74 2.85 5.78 -18.16
CA ARG A 74 3.71 4.82 -17.43
C ARG A 74 4.66 5.51 -16.46
N MET A 75 5.22 6.65 -16.86
CA MET A 75 6.10 7.44 -16.01
C MET A 75 5.33 8.07 -14.83
N TYR A 76 4.11 8.56 -15.05
CA TYR A 76 3.24 9.09 -14.01
C TYR A 76 2.84 8.02 -13.00
N GLN A 77 2.43 6.83 -13.45
CA GLN A 77 2.20 5.66 -12.59
C GLN A 77 3.48 5.28 -11.82
N GLY A 78 4.61 5.31 -12.50
CA GLY A 78 5.94 5.10 -11.94
C GLY A 78 6.44 6.20 -11.00
N PHE A 79 5.76 7.34 -10.84
CA PHE A 79 6.07 8.36 -9.82
C PHE A 79 5.16 8.25 -8.59
N GLN A 80 3.95 7.71 -8.74
CA GLN A 80 3.00 7.56 -7.63
C GLN A 80 3.44 6.55 -6.56
N TYR A 81 4.45 5.72 -6.82
CA TYR A 81 4.98 4.81 -5.80
C TYR A 81 5.64 5.53 -4.62
N GLU A 82 6.12 6.77 -4.78
CA GLU A 82 6.71 7.55 -3.68
C GLU A 82 5.67 7.84 -2.58
N ASP A 83 4.48 8.27 -2.99
CA ASP A 83 3.34 8.49 -2.10
C ASP A 83 2.91 7.18 -1.44
N ARG A 84 2.93 6.09 -2.20
CA ARG A 84 2.61 4.76 -1.70
C ARG A 84 3.58 4.24 -0.63
N ILE A 85 4.90 4.34 -0.85
CA ILE A 85 5.88 3.93 0.17
C ILE A 85 5.61 4.74 1.45
N SER A 86 5.40 6.04 1.30
CA SER A 86 5.13 6.95 2.41
C SER A 86 3.90 6.52 3.21
N GLN A 87 2.82 6.13 2.53
CA GLN A 87 1.59 5.65 3.17
C GLN A 87 1.76 4.30 3.87
N VAL A 88 2.42 3.32 3.24
CA VAL A 88 2.72 2.03 3.88
C VAL A 88 3.57 2.23 5.13
N VAL A 89 4.61 3.07 5.05
CA VAL A 89 5.47 3.38 6.20
C VAL A 89 4.68 4.08 7.30
N ALA A 90 3.81 5.04 6.97
CA ALA A 90 2.97 5.72 7.95
C ALA A 90 2.02 4.74 8.67
N LEU A 91 1.40 3.82 7.93
CA LEU A 91 0.51 2.81 8.51
C LEU A 91 1.27 1.83 9.44
N LEU A 92 2.46 1.38 9.02
CA LEU A 92 3.33 0.57 9.89
C LEU A 92 3.74 1.33 11.16
N GLN A 93 4.11 2.61 11.05
CA GLN A 93 4.51 3.44 12.19
C GLN A 93 3.35 3.61 13.19
N GLN A 94 2.15 3.91 12.70
CA GLN A 94 0.97 4.05 13.54
C GLN A 94 0.65 2.74 14.29
N ASP A 95 0.77 1.60 13.61
CA ASP A 95 0.49 0.29 14.22
C ASP A 95 1.56 -0.11 15.25
N MET A 96 2.84 0.18 14.97
CA MET A 96 3.93 0.01 15.94
C MET A 96 3.73 0.85 17.19
N GLN A 97 3.30 2.11 17.05
CA GLN A 97 2.97 2.98 18.19
C GLN A 97 1.83 2.41 19.02
N ARG A 98 0.78 1.90 18.38
CA ARG A 98 -0.33 1.24 19.06
C ARG A 98 0.15 -0.01 19.83
N LEU A 99 1.02 -0.82 19.22
CA LEU A 99 1.58 -2.02 19.88
C LEU A 99 2.42 -1.62 21.11
N LEU A 100 3.25 -0.60 21.00
CA LEU A 100 4.02 -0.07 22.13
C LEU A 100 3.11 0.45 23.25
N GLN A 101 2.02 1.12 22.89
CA GLN A 101 1.02 1.58 23.86
C GLN A 101 0.36 0.39 24.58
N ALA A 102 -0.05 -0.64 23.84
CA ALA A 102 -0.64 -1.86 24.40
C ALA A 102 0.34 -2.66 25.29
N LEU A 103 1.64 -2.60 25.02
CA LEU A 103 2.68 -3.13 25.89
C LEU A 103 2.86 -2.32 27.17
N SER A 104 2.71 -0.99 27.08
CA SER A 104 2.91 -0.06 28.20
C SER A 104 1.71 0.04 29.14
N GLU A 105 0.50 -0.07 28.61
CA GLU A 105 -0.75 0.01 29.37
C GLU A 105 -1.10 -1.36 29.94
N SER A 106 -1.40 -1.42 31.24
CA SER A 106 -1.87 -2.64 31.93
C SER A 106 -3.30 -3.06 31.54
N ASP A 107 -3.78 -2.62 30.39
CA ASP A 107 -5.12 -2.94 29.92
C ASP A 107 -5.21 -4.44 29.61
N THR A 108 -6.25 -5.07 30.15
CA THR A 108 -6.39 -6.54 30.20
C THR A 108 -7.15 -7.09 29.00
N SER A 109 -7.83 -6.25 28.21
CA SER A 109 -8.55 -6.71 27.01
C SER A 109 -7.76 -6.45 25.72
N LEU A 110 -6.68 -7.20 25.52
CA LEU A 110 -5.99 -7.28 24.23
C LEU A 110 -6.66 -8.36 23.37
N ASP A 111 -7.59 -7.94 22.50
CA ASP A 111 -8.18 -8.82 21.50
C ASP A 111 -7.35 -8.82 20.21
N ALA A 112 -6.56 -9.88 20.02
CA ALA A 112 -5.73 -10.05 18.85
C ALA A 112 -6.54 -10.17 17.55
N ALA A 113 -7.75 -10.75 17.59
CA ALA A 113 -8.59 -10.90 16.41
C ALA A 113 -9.12 -9.53 15.94
N GLN A 114 -9.58 -8.70 16.89
CA GLN A 114 -9.99 -7.33 16.59
C GLN A 114 -8.82 -6.47 16.11
N TRP A 115 -7.61 -6.71 16.63
CA TRP A 115 -6.41 -6.04 16.15
C TRP A 115 -6.13 -6.34 14.68
N LEU A 116 -6.09 -7.62 14.33
CA LEU A 116 -5.81 -8.08 12.97
C LEU A 116 -6.89 -7.61 12.00
N ALA A 117 -8.17 -7.71 12.36
CA ALA A 117 -9.26 -7.23 11.51
C ALA A 117 -9.15 -5.73 11.20
N ARG A 118 -8.76 -4.92 12.20
CA ARG A 118 -8.50 -3.49 11.99
C ARG A 118 -7.30 -3.27 11.09
N LEU A 119 -6.22 -4.02 11.32
CA LEU A 119 -5.01 -3.94 10.51
C LEU A 119 -5.31 -4.25 9.04
N GLU A 120 -5.98 -5.38 8.78
CA GLU A 120 -6.43 -5.77 7.45
C GLU A 120 -7.34 -4.72 6.81
N SER A 121 -8.29 -4.14 7.55
CA SER A 121 -9.16 -3.09 7.01
C SER A 121 -8.40 -1.84 6.56
N GLY A 122 -7.33 -1.45 7.26
CA GLY A 122 -6.50 -0.32 6.89
C GLY A 122 -5.76 -0.55 5.57
N TYR A 123 -5.26 -1.75 5.36
CA TYR A 123 -4.60 -2.14 4.12
C TYR A 123 -5.57 -2.36 2.95
N VAL A 124 -6.76 -2.92 3.20
CA VAL A 124 -7.79 -3.11 2.16
C VAL A 124 -8.30 -1.76 1.63
N MET A 125 -8.56 -0.81 2.53
CA MET A 125 -8.97 0.54 2.12
C MET A 125 -7.89 1.23 1.29
N GLU A 126 -6.62 0.97 1.61
CA GLU A 126 -5.49 1.49 0.87
C GLU A 126 -5.34 0.82 -0.50
N GLU A 127 -5.54 -0.49 -0.59
CA GLU A 127 -5.56 -1.23 -1.86
C GLU A 127 -6.73 -0.81 -2.77
N GLN A 128 -7.91 -0.55 -2.20
CA GLN A 128 -9.04 0.02 -2.95
C GLN A 128 -8.73 1.43 -3.47
N ARG A 129 -8.11 2.29 -2.65
CA ARG A 129 -7.68 3.63 -3.07
C ARG A 129 -6.70 3.56 -4.24
N GLN A 130 -5.80 2.58 -4.23
CA GLN A 130 -4.86 2.33 -5.34
C GLN A 130 -5.58 1.93 -6.62
N GLN A 131 -6.55 1.00 -6.54
CA GLN A 131 -7.33 0.57 -7.70
C GLN A 131 -8.20 1.71 -8.26
N HIS A 132 -8.79 2.53 -7.39
CA HIS A 132 -9.56 3.70 -7.81
C HIS A 132 -8.68 4.81 -8.42
N HIS A 133 -7.54 5.17 -7.81
CA HIS A 133 -6.62 6.15 -8.41
C HIS A 133 -5.99 5.68 -9.73
N ALA A 134 -5.76 4.38 -9.89
CA ALA A 134 -5.34 3.80 -11.16
C ALA A 134 -6.48 3.77 -12.21
N GLY A 135 -7.75 3.67 -11.76
CA GLY A 135 -8.94 3.64 -12.61
C GLY A 135 -9.48 5.01 -13.03
N ASP A 136 -9.24 6.07 -12.25
CA ASP A 136 -9.85 7.40 -12.47
C ASP A 136 -9.24 8.20 -13.64
N GLN A 137 -8.22 7.66 -14.32
CA GLN A 137 -7.65 8.25 -15.56
C GLN A 137 -8.06 7.51 -16.85
N ALA A 138 -8.78 6.40 -16.75
CA ALA A 138 -9.41 5.77 -17.91
C ALA A 138 -10.76 6.47 -18.22
N LYS A 139 -10.67 7.65 -18.85
CA LYS A 139 -11.68 8.33 -19.73
C LYS A 139 -13.18 8.17 -19.36
N PRO A 140 -13.96 9.27 -19.24
CA PRO A 140 -15.40 9.17 -18.93
C PRO A 140 -16.11 8.41 -20.05
N ALA A 141 -16.56 7.19 -19.75
CA ALA A 141 -17.46 6.45 -20.62
C ALA A 141 -18.81 7.15 -20.63
N THR A 142 -19.21 7.51 -21.84
CA THR A 142 -20.46 8.19 -22.18
C THR A 142 -21.63 7.21 -21.96
N ASP A 143 -22.64 7.69 -21.23
CA ASP A 143 -24.07 7.32 -21.29
C ASP A 143 -24.51 5.87 -21.00
N ASN A 144 -25.44 5.76 -20.04
CA ASN A 144 -26.37 4.66 -19.73
C ASN A 144 -25.85 3.21 -19.76
N ASP A 145 -25.63 2.62 -18.57
CA ASP A 145 -26.50 1.50 -18.19
C ASP A 145 -26.54 1.27 -16.68
N GLU A 146 -27.73 0.90 -16.25
CA GLU A 146 -28.17 0.53 -14.92
C GLU A 146 -27.44 -0.74 -14.44
N THR A 147 -26.75 -0.73 -13.29
CA THR A 147 -26.49 -1.98 -12.56
C THR A 147 -26.41 -1.77 -11.05
N THR A 148 -27.47 -2.24 -10.41
CA THR A 148 -27.64 -2.59 -8.99
C THR A 148 -26.48 -3.40 -8.42
N PHE A 149 -26.06 -3.11 -7.19
CA PHE A 149 -25.43 -4.10 -6.32
C PHE A 149 -26.11 -4.10 -4.94
N PHE A 150 -26.74 -5.23 -4.65
CA PHE A 150 -27.22 -5.66 -3.34
C PHE A 150 -26.05 -6.22 -2.51
#